data_AF-F8IDR8-F1
#
_entry.id   AF-F8IDR8-F1
#
_cell.length_a   1.000
_cell.length_b   1.000
_cell.length_c   1.000
_cell.angle_alpha   90.00
_cell.angle_beta   90.00
_cell.angle_gamma   90.00
#
_symmetry.space_group_name_H-M   'P 1'
#
loop_
_entity.id
_entity.type
_entity.pdbx_description
1 polymer ?
#
loop_
_entity_poly.entity_id
_entity_poly.type
_entity_poly.pdbx_seq_one_letter_code
_entity_poly.pdbx_strand_id
1 'polypeptide(L)'
;MTAHEFRLEGLEPDNPLAFFALLGLLRALEAVDLDCEPSERLYPRVQWAPAPLRPVLVVRRSATEDEIAKRAVDGIAQLANHHDFGDHADLNYTQQEAREILSEAIAKAGPHQRYRADLLAALMSDGAVEGKRSKKSESPRIAPTPVCLLFGQGHQHFLKRLRDVPRSRTPDELEDKGRVGAGEEPEQYVQETIFRPWRRDDTMLSSFRWDPNEIARYALMPGNPTDPKYKLGTQYGANRLAAIGISVLSGAPRNRADRTWLTIVGGHYDKDGFTLAWPIWRAPATLAAIRFMLAHPGLRDGGLRHMGVEQVMVSRRIQIEKYFSFTRAQPRFVEAT
;
A
#
# COMPACT_ATOMS: atom_id res chain seq x y z
N MET A 1 8.37 -26.34 17.60
CA MET A 1 7.95 -26.29 16.18
C MET A 1 8.95 -25.42 15.46
N THR A 2 9.56 -25.93 14.39
CA THR A 2 10.53 -25.19 13.57
C THR A 2 9.76 -24.17 12.73
N ALA A 3 10.14 -22.89 12.82
CA ALA A 3 9.60 -21.86 11.93
C ALA A 3 10.23 -22.00 10.54
N HIS A 4 9.45 -21.72 9.49
CA HIS A 4 9.94 -21.72 8.12
C HIS A 4 10.08 -20.28 7.64
N GLU A 5 11.18 -19.98 6.96
CA GLU A 5 11.55 -18.63 6.58
C GLU A 5 11.66 -18.51 5.05
N PHE A 6 11.10 -17.45 4.50
CA PHE A 6 11.20 -17.10 3.09
C PHE A 6 11.74 -15.69 2.95
N ARG A 7 12.90 -15.57 2.31
CA ARG A 7 13.50 -14.28 2.03
C ARG A 7 12.80 -13.64 0.83
N LEU A 8 12.26 -12.44 1.03
CA LEU A 8 11.41 -11.76 0.04
C LEU A 8 12.27 -10.86 -0.86
N GLU A 9 13.00 -11.47 -1.79
CA GLU A 9 14.02 -10.79 -2.61
C GLU A 9 13.50 -9.61 -3.44
N GLY A 10 12.24 -9.67 -3.87
CA GLY A 10 11.62 -8.61 -4.67
C GLY A 10 11.23 -7.37 -3.86
N LEU A 11 11.06 -7.49 -2.54
CA LEU A 11 10.59 -6.39 -1.71
C LEU A 11 11.76 -5.54 -1.21
N GLU A 12 12.07 -4.50 -1.99
CA GLU A 12 13.14 -3.55 -1.71
C GLU A 12 12.83 -2.69 -0.46
N PRO A 13 13.77 -2.56 0.50
CA PRO A 13 13.52 -1.88 1.79
C PRO A 13 13.24 -0.39 1.67
N ASP A 14 13.71 0.25 0.60
CA ASP A 14 13.61 1.69 0.35
C ASP A 14 12.52 2.05 -0.66
N ASN A 15 11.72 1.09 -1.11
CA ASN A 15 10.65 1.30 -2.08
C ASN A 15 9.28 1.34 -1.38
N PRO A 16 8.55 2.47 -1.40
CA PRO A 16 7.20 2.56 -0.81
C PRO A 16 6.22 1.53 -1.35
N LEU A 17 6.24 1.23 -2.67
CA LEU A 17 5.40 0.18 -3.24
C LEU A 17 5.72 -1.18 -2.61
N ALA A 18 6.99 -1.49 -2.41
CA ALA A 18 7.41 -2.76 -1.79
C ALA A 18 6.98 -2.85 -0.33
N PHE A 19 7.04 -1.73 0.40
CA PHE A 19 6.52 -1.69 1.77
C PHE A 19 5.00 -1.89 1.81
N PHE A 20 4.22 -1.25 0.92
CA PHE A 20 2.79 -1.49 0.83
C PHE A 20 2.46 -2.94 0.42
N ALA A 21 3.22 -3.50 -0.51
CA ALA A 21 3.08 -4.90 -0.93
C ALA A 21 3.38 -5.86 0.23
N LEU A 22 4.36 -5.57 1.09
CA LEU A 22 4.65 -6.35 2.30
C LEU A 22 3.47 -6.35 3.28
N LEU A 23 2.85 -5.18 3.52
CA LEU A 23 1.64 -5.07 4.34
C LEU A 23 0.47 -5.84 3.71
N GLY A 24 0.35 -5.78 2.39
CA GLY A 24 -0.63 -6.52 1.60
C GLY A 24 -0.46 -8.03 1.69
N LEU A 25 0.78 -8.52 1.62
CA LEU A 25 1.12 -9.94 1.74
C LEU A 25 0.68 -10.49 3.09
N LEU A 26 1.09 -9.83 4.19
CA LEU A 26 0.66 -10.22 5.52
C LEU A 26 -0.86 -10.19 5.65
N ARG A 27 -1.52 -9.15 5.13
CA ARG A 27 -2.98 -9.03 5.18
C ARG A 27 -3.69 -10.14 4.42
N ALA A 28 -3.23 -10.48 3.22
CA ALA A 28 -3.81 -11.54 2.40
C ALA A 28 -3.66 -12.90 3.07
N LEU A 29 -2.46 -13.21 3.58
CA LEU A 29 -2.21 -14.46 4.29
C LEU A 29 -3.03 -14.56 5.59
N GLU A 30 -3.12 -13.47 6.37
CA GLU A 30 -3.96 -13.43 7.58
C GLU A 30 -5.45 -13.60 7.24
N ALA A 31 -5.94 -13.11 6.10
CA ALA A 31 -7.33 -13.29 5.66
C ALA A 31 -7.65 -14.76 5.40
N VAL A 32 -6.79 -15.46 4.64
CA VAL A 32 -6.96 -16.91 4.40
C VAL A 32 -6.84 -17.71 5.69
N ASP A 33 -5.89 -17.34 6.57
CA ASP A 33 -5.72 -18.03 7.86
C ASP A 33 -6.96 -17.96 8.76
N LEU A 34 -7.83 -16.94 8.63
CA LEU A 34 -9.07 -16.87 9.42
C LEU A 34 -10.06 -17.98 9.05
N ASP A 35 -10.09 -18.38 7.78
CA ASP A 35 -10.98 -19.42 7.26
C ASP A 35 -10.39 -20.84 7.39
N CYS A 36 -9.08 -20.94 7.65
CA CYS A 36 -8.40 -22.21 7.86
C CYS A 36 -8.54 -22.75 9.29
N GLU A 37 -8.51 -24.09 9.39
CA GLU A 37 -8.33 -24.79 10.67
C GLU A 37 -7.01 -24.37 11.35
N PRO A 38 -6.95 -24.29 12.70
CA PRO A 38 -5.75 -23.83 13.40
C PRO A 38 -4.44 -24.57 13.05
N SER A 39 -4.53 -25.83 12.63
CA SER A 39 -3.39 -26.65 12.17
C SER A 39 -2.88 -26.28 10.77
N GLU A 40 -3.71 -25.62 9.95
CA GLU A 40 -3.41 -25.25 8.56
C GLU A 40 -2.96 -23.79 8.39
N ARG A 41 -3.12 -22.98 9.45
CA ARG A 41 -2.74 -21.57 9.48
C ARG A 41 -1.23 -21.36 9.38
N LEU A 42 -0.82 -20.38 8.59
CA LEU A 42 0.58 -19.99 8.45
C LEU A 42 1.07 -19.12 9.61
N TYR A 43 0.19 -18.35 10.26
CA TYR A 43 0.55 -17.33 11.26
C TYR A 43 1.69 -16.42 10.76
N PRO A 44 1.48 -15.72 9.63
CA PRO A 44 2.53 -15.00 8.94
C PRO A 44 3.09 -13.87 9.81
N ARG A 45 4.41 -13.80 9.88
CA ARG A 45 5.16 -12.73 10.53
C ARG A 45 6.27 -12.28 9.61
N VAL A 46 6.75 -11.06 9.75
CA VAL A 46 7.90 -10.58 8.99
C VAL A 46 8.96 -10.05 9.94
N GLN A 47 10.22 -10.28 9.59
CA GLN A 47 11.38 -9.61 10.15
C GLN A 47 12.27 -9.09 9.03
N TRP A 48 13.26 -8.23 9.34
CA TRP A 48 14.25 -7.81 8.36
C TRP A 48 15.60 -8.51 8.57
N ALA A 49 16.07 -9.22 7.55
CA ALA A 49 17.39 -9.84 7.54
C ALA A 49 18.50 -8.78 7.47
N PRO A 50 19.70 -9.07 8.00
CA PRO A 50 20.87 -8.22 7.82
C PRO A 50 21.33 -8.19 6.36
N ALA A 51 22.29 -7.31 6.06
CA ALA A 51 22.68 -6.91 4.70
C ALA A 51 22.86 -8.10 3.71
N PRO A 52 22.35 -8.01 2.46
CA PRO A 52 21.51 -6.93 1.97
C PRO A 52 20.14 -6.95 2.65
N LEU A 53 19.65 -5.77 3.06
CA LEU A 53 18.42 -5.63 3.82
C LEU A 53 17.22 -6.12 2.99
N ARG A 54 16.56 -7.18 3.47
CA ARG A 54 15.37 -7.77 2.87
C ARG A 54 14.39 -8.23 3.94
N PRO A 55 13.07 -8.14 3.71
CA PRO A 55 12.12 -8.75 4.61
C PRO A 55 12.19 -10.28 4.47
N VAL A 56 11.96 -10.97 5.58
CA VAL A 56 11.86 -12.41 5.68
C VAL A 56 10.48 -12.72 6.23
N LEU A 57 9.67 -13.42 5.44
CA LEU A 57 8.41 -13.98 5.89
C LEU A 57 8.71 -15.22 6.74
N VAL A 58 8.19 -15.23 7.95
CA VAL A 58 8.28 -16.34 8.90
C VAL A 58 6.88 -16.93 9.07
N VAL A 59 6.75 -18.23 8.84
CA VAL A 59 5.49 -18.98 8.99
C VAL A 59 5.67 -20.18 9.92
N ARG A 60 4.59 -20.58 10.56
CA ARG A 60 4.57 -21.62 11.59
C ARG A 60 4.69 -23.04 11.04
N ARG A 61 4.18 -23.30 9.84
CA ARG A 61 4.21 -24.62 9.18
C ARG A 61 5.04 -24.57 7.91
N SER A 62 5.48 -25.74 7.46
CA SER A 62 6.12 -25.86 6.15
C SER A 62 5.15 -25.43 5.05
N ALA A 63 5.67 -24.67 4.11
CA ALA A 63 4.99 -24.24 2.90
C ALA A 63 6.02 -24.16 1.76
N THR A 64 5.57 -24.06 0.52
CA THR A 64 6.42 -23.74 -0.65
C THR A 64 6.20 -22.29 -1.08
N GLU A 65 7.11 -21.74 -1.90
CA GLU A 65 6.89 -20.43 -2.53
C GLU A 65 5.55 -20.38 -3.27
N ASP A 66 5.18 -21.46 -3.97
CA ASP A 66 3.92 -21.59 -4.70
C ASP A 66 2.70 -21.58 -3.76
N GLU A 67 2.79 -22.26 -2.60
CA GLU A 67 1.72 -22.24 -1.59
C GLU A 67 1.53 -20.83 -1.01
N ILE A 68 2.63 -20.11 -0.75
CA ILE A 68 2.57 -18.72 -0.28
C ILE A 68 1.93 -17.81 -1.34
N ALA A 69 2.37 -17.90 -2.59
CA ALA A 69 1.83 -17.10 -3.68
C ALA A 69 0.34 -17.38 -3.90
N LYS A 70 -0.05 -18.66 -3.90
CA LYS A 70 -1.45 -19.09 -4.00
C LYS A 70 -2.32 -18.51 -2.89
N ARG A 71 -1.93 -18.68 -1.62
CA ARG A 71 -2.69 -18.14 -0.49
C ARG A 71 -2.76 -16.62 -0.53
N ALA A 72 -1.70 -15.94 -0.98
CA ALA A 72 -1.72 -14.50 -1.16
C ALA A 72 -2.73 -14.07 -2.23
N VAL A 73 -2.81 -14.78 -3.38
CA VAL A 73 -3.83 -14.53 -4.41
C VAL A 73 -5.24 -14.79 -3.88
N ASP A 74 -5.46 -15.90 -3.18
CA ASP A 74 -6.75 -16.24 -2.58
C ASP A 74 -7.19 -15.15 -1.57
N GLY A 75 -6.27 -14.69 -0.71
CA GLY A 75 -6.51 -13.59 0.22
C GLY A 75 -6.76 -12.24 -0.45
N ILE A 76 -6.05 -11.92 -1.53
CA ILE A 76 -6.35 -10.74 -2.36
C ILE A 76 -7.79 -10.82 -2.88
N ALA A 77 -8.20 -11.97 -3.43
CA ALA A 77 -9.52 -12.15 -3.99
C ALA A 77 -10.63 -11.99 -2.92
N GLN A 78 -10.43 -12.57 -1.73
CA GLN A 78 -11.35 -12.38 -0.60
C GLN A 78 -11.54 -10.89 -0.26
N LEU A 79 -10.44 -10.14 -0.17
CA LEU A 79 -10.44 -8.74 0.27
C LEU A 79 -10.86 -7.76 -0.83
N ALA A 80 -10.66 -8.10 -2.10
CA ALA A 80 -11.01 -7.30 -3.28
C ALA A 80 -12.53 -6.98 -3.34
N ASN A 81 -13.36 -7.82 -2.73
CA ASN A 81 -14.80 -7.59 -2.62
C ASN A 81 -15.14 -6.32 -1.84
N HIS A 82 -14.32 -5.94 -0.86
CA HIS A 82 -14.50 -4.73 -0.07
C HIS A 82 -14.05 -3.45 -0.77
N HIS A 83 -13.54 -3.52 -2.00
CA HIS A 83 -13.10 -2.34 -2.77
C HIS A 83 -14.19 -1.80 -3.69
N ASP A 84 -15.45 -2.05 -3.36
CA ASP A 84 -16.55 -1.39 -4.06
C ASP A 84 -16.73 0.05 -3.55
N PHE A 85 -16.67 1.02 -4.45
CA PHE A 85 -16.82 2.44 -4.14
C PHE A 85 -18.04 3.05 -4.84
N GLY A 86 -18.94 2.19 -5.36
CA GLY A 86 -20.07 2.62 -6.18
C GLY A 86 -19.58 3.31 -7.46
N ASP A 87 -20.20 4.44 -7.77
CA ASP A 87 -19.89 5.24 -8.97
C ASP A 87 -18.66 6.16 -8.81
N HIS A 88 -18.06 6.20 -7.61
CA HIS A 88 -16.90 7.07 -7.38
C HIS A 88 -15.62 6.48 -7.98
N ALA A 89 -15.06 7.21 -8.94
CA ALA A 89 -13.76 6.90 -9.52
C ALA A 89 -12.59 7.52 -8.73
N ASP A 90 -12.82 8.59 -7.96
CA ASP A 90 -11.82 9.35 -7.20
C ASP A 90 -12.33 9.71 -5.79
N LEU A 91 -11.42 10.13 -4.90
CA LEU A 91 -11.71 10.57 -3.53
C LEU A 91 -12.28 12.00 -3.48
N ASN A 92 -13.41 12.21 -4.14
CA ASN A 92 -14.08 13.52 -4.27
C ASN A 92 -15.40 13.62 -3.49
N TYR A 93 -15.63 12.70 -2.55
CA TYR A 93 -16.78 12.69 -1.65
C TYR A 93 -16.97 14.03 -0.95
N THR A 94 -18.22 14.44 -0.79
CA THR A 94 -18.58 15.47 0.18
C THR A 94 -18.34 14.97 1.61
N GLN A 95 -18.21 15.90 2.55
CA GLN A 95 -18.08 15.58 3.97
C GLN A 95 -19.23 14.71 4.48
N GLN A 96 -20.46 14.99 4.04
CA GLN A 96 -21.65 14.25 4.46
C GLN A 96 -21.66 12.83 3.90
N GLU A 97 -21.40 12.64 2.60
CA GLU A 97 -21.29 11.31 1.99
C GLU A 97 -20.20 10.47 2.68
N ALA A 98 -19.03 11.06 2.94
CA ALA A 98 -17.95 10.38 3.63
C ALA A 98 -18.37 9.95 5.05
N ARG A 99 -19.07 10.82 5.79
CA ARG A 99 -19.60 10.49 7.13
C ARG A 99 -20.56 9.32 7.10
N GLU A 100 -21.48 9.30 6.14
CA GLU A 100 -22.47 8.23 5.99
C GLU A 100 -21.79 6.89 5.70
N ILE A 101 -20.91 6.86 4.70
CA ILE A 101 -20.15 5.66 4.31
C ILE A 101 -19.27 5.15 5.46
N LEU A 102 -18.59 6.04 6.18
CA LEU A 102 -17.76 5.68 7.33
C LEU A 102 -18.60 5.13 8.49
N SER A 103 -19.74 5.75 8.79
CA SER A 103 -20.65 5.32 9.86
C SER A 103 -21.24 3.95 9.57
N GLU A 104 -21.67 3.70 8.33
CA GLU A 104 -22.17 2.40 7.89
C GLU A 104 -21.09 1.31 8.00
N ALA A 105 -19.86 1.61 7.58
CA ALA A 105 -18.76 0.66 7.65
C ALA A 105 -18.37 0.31 9.10
N ILE A 106 -18.42 1.29 10.02
CA ILE A 106 -18.19 1.06 11.45
C ILE A 106 -19.31 0.22 12.05
N ALA A 107 -20.58 0.50 11.72
CA ALA A 107 -21.72 -0.26 12.22
C ALA A 107 -21.70 -1.73 11.80
N LYS A 108 -21.13 -2.03 10.63
CA LYS A 108 -20.94 -3.40 10.11
C LYS A 108 -19.63 -4.04 10.58
N ALA A 109 -18.74 -3.30 11.24
CA ALA A 109 -17.44 -3.82 11.63
C ALA A 109 -17.53 -4.74 12.86
N GLY A 110 -16.84 -5.88 12.79
CA GLY A 110 -16.66 -6.80 13.92
C GLY A 110 -15.20 -7.21 14.13
N PRO A 111 -14.87 -7.95 15.21
CA PRO A 111 -13.50 -8.38 15.50
C PRO A 111 -12.80 -9.10 14.34
N HIS A 112 -13.56 -9.86 13.56
CA HIS A 112 -13.09 -10.62 12.39
C HIS A 112 -13.55 -10.04 11.04
N GLN A 113 -14.35 -8.98 11.05
CA GLN A 113 -14.95 -8.37 9.86
C GLN A 113 -14.75 -6.85 9.89
N ARG A 114 -13.49 -6.42 9.86
CA ARG A 114 -13.11 -5.00 9.98
C ARG A 114 -12.46 -4.40 8.74
N TYR A 115 -12.23 -5.21 7.71
CA TYR A 115 -11.41 -4.82 6.58
C TYR A 115 -11.95 -3.58 5.85
N ARG A 116 -13.26 -3.52 5.57
CA ARG A 116 -13.87 -2.36 4.91
C ARG A 116 -13.71 -1.08 5.74
N ALA A 117 -13.89 -1.16 7.05
CA ALA A 117 -13.71 0.00 7.94
C ALA A 117 -12.22 0.44 7.97
N ASP A 118 -11.29 -0.50 8.07
CA ASP A 118 -9.84 -0.22 8.00
C ASP A 118 -9.44 0.41 6.64
N LEU A 119 -9.96 -0.12 5.53
CA LEU A 119 -9.74 0.42 4.18
C LEU A 119 -10.26 1.85 4.06
N LEU A 120 -11.52 2.12 4.44
CA LEU A 120 -12.09 3.46 4.36
C LEU A 120 -11.36 4.44 5.27
N ALA A 121 -10.98 4.02 6.49
CA ALA A 121 -10.20 4.84 7.40
C ALA A 121 -8.81 5.19 6.86
N ALA A 122 -8.19 4.36 6.01
CA ALA A 122 -6.94 4.68 5.33
C ALA A 122 -7.12 5.68 4.16
N LEU A 123 -8.33 5.75 3.60
CA LEU A 123 -8.64 6.52 2.41
C LEU A 123 -9.20 7.92 2.70
N MET A 124 -10.00 8.05 3.76
CA MET A 124 -10.78 9.25 4.02
C MET A 124 -11.07 9.48 5.50
N SER A 125 -11.40 10.74 5.82
CA SER A 125 -12.07 11.13 7.07
C SER A 125 -12.99 12.30 6.77
N ASP A 126 -14.19 12.29 7.35
CA ASP A 126 -15.13 13.41 7.30
C ASP A 126 -14.65 14.61 8.15
N GLY A 127 -13.65 14.43 9.02
CA GLY A 127 -13.03 15.51 9.78
C GLY A 127 -11.95 16.29 9.01
N ALA A 128 -11.45 15.76 7.89
CA ALA A 128 -10.43 16.41 7.07
C ALA A 128 -11.03 16.82 5.73
N VAL A 129 -11.32 18.11 5.57
CA VAL A 129 -11.93 18.67 4.36
C VAL A 129 -10.97 19.55 3.57
N GLU A 130 -11.20 19.69 2.27
CA GLU A 130 -10.48 20.65 1.43
C GLU A 130 -10.73 22.08 1.93
N GLY A 131 -9.68 22.89 2.00
CA GLY A 131 -9.79 24.27 2.48
C GLY A 131 -10.57 25.18 1.53
N LYS A 132 -10.91 26.39 2.01
CA LYS A 132 -11.75 27.44 1.36
C LYS A 132 -11.31 27.95 -0.03
N ARG A 133 -10.30 27.35 -0.68
CA ARG A 133 -9.93 27.68 -2.07
C ARG A 133 -10.91 27.08 -3.09
N SER A 134 -11.61 26.00 -2.74
CA SER A 134 -12.83 25.64 -3.46
C SER A 134 -13.90 26.65 -3.07
N LYS A 135 -14.55 27.29 -4.06
CA LYS A 135 -15.66 28.25 -3.87
C LYS A 135 -16.57 27.81 -2.72
N LYS A 136 -17.14 28.75 -1.96
CA LYS A 136 -18.19 28.53 -0.93
C LYS A 136 -19.19 27.46 -1.41
N SER A 137 -18.85 26.20 -1.17
CA SER A 137 -19.66 25.05 -1.51
C SER A 137 -20.39 24.75 -0.22
N GLU A 138 -21.71 24.71 -0.28
CA GLU A 138 -22.53 24.31 0.86
C GLU A 138 -22.13 22.92 1.37
N SER A 139 -21.49 22.11 0.51
CA SER A 139 -20.94 20.79 0.84
C SER A 139 -19.42 20.77 0.58
N PRO A 140 -18.56 20.92 1.61
CA PRO A 140 -17.12 20.80 1.43
C PRO A 140 -16.75 19.35 1.09
N ARG A 141 -15.74 19.17 0.23
CA ARG A 141 -15.19 17.85 -0.11
C ARG A 141 -14.16 17.40 0.92
N ILE A 142 -14.02 16.10 1.11
CA ILE A 142 -12.95 15.53 1.94
C ILE A 142 -11.58 15.79 1.31
N ALA A 143 -10.55 15.91 2.15
CA ALA A 143 -9.17 15.88 1.71
C ALA A 143 -8.76 14.44 1.38
N PRO A 144 -8.17 14.17 0.21
CA PRO A 144 -7.75 12.82 -0.16
C PRO A 144 -6.60 12.33 0.73
N THR A 145 -6.54 11.02 0.96
CA THR A 145 -5.41 10.38 1.68
C THR A 145 -4.07 10.72 1.02
N PRO A 146 -2.98 10.91 1.79
CA PRO A 146 -1.69 11.27 1.22
C PRO A 146 -1.12 10.28 0.20
N VAL A 147 -1.57 9.02 0.23
CA VAL A 147 -1.19 7.95 -0.71
C VAL A 147 -2.02 7.95 -2.00
N CYS A 148 -3.04 8.81 -2.12
CA CYS A 148 -3.74 9.05 -3.37
C CYS A 148 -2.86 9.95 -4.27
N LEU A 149 -2.38 9.40 -5.38
CA LEU A 149 -1.46 10.07 -6.32
C LEU A 149 -2.05 10.24 -7.73
N LEU A 150 -3.30 9.83 -7.91
CA LEU A 150 -4.04 9.85 -9.16
C LEU A 150 -5.31 10.68 -8.95
N PHE A 151 -5.52 11.71 -9.77
CA PHE A 151 -6.65 12.64 -9.62
C PHE A 151 -7.37 12.84 -10.96
N GLY A 152 -7.53 11.76 -11.73
CA GLY A 152 -8.23 11.75 -13.02
C GLY A 152 -7.41 12.24 -14.22
N GLN A 153 -6.18 12.73 -14.03
CA GLN A 153 -5.37 13.21 -15.16
C GLN A 153 -5.06 12.07 -16.13
N GLY A 154 -5.45 12.22 -17.40
CA GLY A 154 -5.29 11.18 -18.42
C GLY A 154 -6.14 9.93 -18.15
N HIS A 155 -7.35 10.10 -17.62
CA HIS A 155 -8.28 9.02 -17.23
C HIS A 155 -7.74 8.07 -16.15
N GLN A 156 -6.76 8.53 -15.37
CA GLN A 156 -6.17 7.76 -14.27
C GLN A 156 -6.88 8.09 -12.95
N HIS A 157 -7.81 7.23 -12.57
CA HIS A 157 -8.70 7.42 -11.42
C HIS A 157 -8.31 6.51 -10.26
N PHE A 158 -8.14 7.07 -9.05
CA PHE A 158 -7.55 6.34 -7.93
C PHE A 158 -8.45 5.22 -7.41
N LEU A 159 -9.71 5.50 -7.09
CA LEU A 159 -10.64 4.50 -6.55
C LEU A 159 -11.02 3.45 -7.60
N LYS A 160 -11.12 3.87 -8.87
CA LYS A 160 -11.32 2.92 -9.98
C LYS A 160 -10.18 1.89 -10.01
N ARG A 161 -8.91 2.33 -9.96
CA ARG A 161 -7.77 1.40 -9.91
C ARG A 161 -7.76 0.58 -8.62
N LEU A 162 -8.05 1.20 -7.49
CA LEU A 162 -8.09 0.52 -6.19
C LEU A 162 -9.17 -0.57 -6.13
N ARG A 163 -10.24 -0.43 -6.93
CA ARG A 163 -11.25 -1.45 -7.18
C ARG A 163 -10.79 -2.52 -8.18
N ASP A 164 -10.29 -2.08 -9.33
CA ASP A 164 -10.08 -2.95 -10.50
C ASP A 164 -8.80 -3.80 -10.36
N VAL A 165 -7.68 -3.22 -9.90
CA VAL A 165 -6.37 -3.89 -9.79
C VAL A 165 -6.37 -5.14 -8.91
N PRO A 166 -6.88 -5.14 -7.66
CA PRO A 166 -6.89 -6.37 -6.86
C PRO A 166 -7.88 -7.43 -7.40
N ARG A 167 -8.89 -7.03 -8.19
CA ARG A 167 -9.89 -7.95 -8.78
C ARG A 167 -9.40 -8.62 -10.06
N SER A 168 -8.59 -7.94 -10.85
CA SER A 168 -7.97 -8.52 -12.04
C SER A 168 -6.99 -9.62 -11.65
N ARG A 169 -6.97 -10.71 -12.41
CA ARG A 169 -6.04 -11.82 -12.26
C ARG A 169 -4.73 -11.55 -12.99
N THR A 170 -4.79 -10.86 -14.13
CA THR A 170 -3.64 -10.54 -14.97
C THR A 170 -3.63 -9.06 -15.37
N PRO A 171 -2.49 -8.49 -15.81
CA PRO A 171 -2.43 -7.14 -16.34
C PRO A 171 -3.33 -6.92 -17.56
N ASP A 172 -3.45 -7.93 -18.44
CA ASP A 172 -4.24 -7.87 -19.68
C ASP A 172 -5.75 -7.69 -19.40
N GLU A 173 -6.26 -8.25 -18.32
CA GLU A 173 -7.67 -8.09 -17.91
C GLU A 173 -8.02 -6.64 -17.51
N LEU A 174 -7.03 -5.80 -17.19
CA LEU A 174 -7.25 -4.38 -16.93
C LEU A 174 -7.47 -3.57 -18.21
N GLU A 175 -6.92 -4.05 -19.34
CA GLU A 175 -7.11 -3.43 -20.66
C GLU A 175 -8.44 -3.84 -21.28
N ASP A 176 -8.75 -5.14 -21.21
CA ASP A 176 -9.96 -5.71 -21.80
C ASP A 176 -10.58 -6.77 -20.87
N LYS A 177 -11.79 -6.48 -20.36
CA LYS A 177 -12.52 -7.33 -19.42
C LYS A 177 -13.04 -8.57 -20.15
N GLY A 178 -12.22 -9.61 -20.18
CA GLY A 178 -12.51 -10.87 -20.87
C GLY A 178 -11.32 -11.46 -21.60
N ARG A 179 -10.25 -10.67 -21.77
CA ARG A 179 -8.97 -11.17 -22.27
C ARG A 179 -8.29 -12.00 -21.19
N VAL A 180 -8.23 -13.31 -21.41
CA VAL A 180 -7.35 -14.19 -20.63
C VAL A 180 -5.93 -13.88 -21.05
N GLY A 181 -5.08 -13.48 -20.09
CA GLY A 181 -3.68 -13.16 -20.34
C GLY A 181 -2.96 -14.34 -21.02
N ALA A 182 -1.94 -14.05 -21.82
CA ALA A 182 -1.26 -15.01 -22.69
C ALA A 182 -0.34 -16.02 -21.97
N GLY A 183 -0.81 -16.63 -20.87
CA GLY A 183 -0.23 -17.85 -20.31
C GLY A 183 0.27 -17.78 -18.86
N GLU A 184 0.26 -16.61 -18.20
CA GLU A 184 0.70 -16.48 -16.81
C GLU A 184 -0.48 -16.50 -15.82
N GLU A 185 -0.38 -17.35 -14.80
CA GLU A 185 -1.36 -17.44 -13.72
C GLU A 185 -1.16 -16.31 -12.69
N PRO A 186 -2.22 -15.84 -11.99
CA PRO A 186 -2.12 -14.75 -11.02
C PRO A 186 -1.07 -14.98 -9.92
N GLU A 187 -0.83 -16.23 -9.55
CA GLU A 187 0.18 -16.64 -8.57
C GLU A 187 1.59 -16.32 -9.05
N GLN A 188 1.87 -16.42 -10.36
CA GLN A 188 3.20 -16.17 -10.91
C GLN A 188 3.59 -14.69 -10.74
N TYR A 189 2.65 -13.76 -10.96
CA TYR A 189 2.89 -12.33 -10.71
C TYR A 189 3.19 -12.03 -9.24
N VAL A 190 2.51 -12.71 -8.31
CA VAL A 190 2.76 -12.56 -6.87
C VAL A 190 4.09 -13.19 -6.49
N GLN A 191 4.39 -14.39 -7.00
CA GLN A 191 5.64 -15.11 -6.77
C GLN A 191 6.84 -14.32 -7.28
N GLU A 192 6.77 -13.78 -8.50
CA GLU A 192 7.79 -12.89 -9.05
C GLU A 192 7.96 -11.65 -8.16
N THR A 193 6.85 -11.01 -7.79
CA THR A 193 6.89 -9.81 -6.93
C THR A 193 7.60 -10.04 -5.61
N ILE A 194 7.38 -11.18 -4.96
CA ILE A 194 7.89 -11.42 -3.60
C ILE A 194 9.25 -12.11 -3.60
N PHE A 195 9.56 -13.01 -4.54
CA PHE A 195 10.77 -13.84 -4.52
C PHE A 195 11.80 -13.51 -5.61
N ARG A 196 11.51 -12.57 -6.52
CA ARG A 196 12.43 -12.18 -7.60
C ARG A 196 12.63 -10.66 -7.63
N PRO A 197 13.82 -10.17 -8.01
CA PRO A 197 14.01 -8.75 -8.27
C PRO A 197 13.03 -8.23 -9.32
N TRP A 198 12.42 -7.06 -9.07
CA TRP A 198 11.39 -6.51 -9.95
C TRP A 198 11.95 -6.07 -11.30
N ARG A 199 11.42 -6.66 -12.37
CA ARG A 199 11.73 -6.27 -13.76
C ARG A 199 10.91 -5.07 -14.22
N ARG A 200 9.69 -4.94 -13.69
CA ARG A 200 8.72 -3.88 -14.03
C ARG A 200 8.28 -3.91 -15.49
N ASP A 201 8.05 -5.11 -16.02
CA ASP A 201 7.65 -5.32 -17.41
C ASP A 201 6.14 -5.13 -17.65
N ASP A 202 5.35 -5.00 -16.57
CA ASP A 202 3.89 -4.91 -16.66
C ASP A 202 3.38 -3.54 -17.11
N THR A 203 2.16 -3.52 -17.63
CA THR A 203 1.52 -2.29 -18.12
C THR A 203 1.23 -1.30 -16.98
N MET A 204 1.46 -0.01 -17.25
CA MET A 204 1.21 1.10 -16.31
C MET A 204 -0.26 1.31 -15.93
N LEU A 205 -1.20 0.52 -16.44
CA LEU A 205 -2.61 0.62 -16.06
C LEU A 205 -2.85 0.15 -14.62
N SER A 206 -1.97 -0.72 -14.12
CA SER A 206 -1.99 -1.20 -12.74
C SER A 206 -1.24 -0.31 -11.74
N SER A 207 -0.45 0.65 -12.22
CA SER A 207 0.39 1.51 -11.37
C SER A 207 -0.45 2.46 -10.51
N PHE A 208 -0.07 2.61 -9.24
CA PHE A 208 -0.55 3.68 -8.36
C PHE A 208 0.44 4.84 -8.21
N ARG A 209 1.59 4.80 -8.91
CA ARG A 209 2.75 5.72 -8.78
C ARG A 209 3.40 5.68 -7.40
N TRP A 210 3.24 4.56 -6.69
CA TRP A 210 3.90 4.31 -5.42
C TRP A 210 5.36 3.86 -5.61
N ASP A 211 5.71 3.30 -6.77
CA ASP A 211 7.11 2.97 -7.08
C ASP A 211 7.85 4.22 -7.59
N PRO A 212 8.98 4.61 -6.97
CA PRO A 212 9.79 5.74 -7.43
C PRO A 212 10.32 5.61 -8.87
N ASN A 213 10.40 4.38 -9.40
CA ASN A 213 10.85 4.10 -10.76
C ASN A 213 9.75 4.28 -11.82
N GLU A 214 8.49 4.43 -11.41
CA GLU A 214 7.35 4.69 -12.32
C GLU A 214 7.27 6.15 -12.79
N ILE A 215 8.19 7.00 -12.30
CA ILE A 215 8.23 8.42 -12.63
C ILE A 215 9.10 8.66 -13.86
N ALA A 216 8.46 8.97 -14.98
CA ALA A 216 9.15 9.52 -16.15
C ALA A 216 9.64 10.94 -15.86
N ARG A 217 10.95 11.12 -15.73
CA ARG A 217 11.59 12.46 -15.67
C ARG A 217 12.07 12.81 -17.07
N TYR A 218 11.20 13.37 -17.91
CA TYR A 218 11.45 13.65 -19.34
C TYR A 218 12.88 14.15 -19.64
N ALA A 219 13.39 15.12 -18.87
CA ALA A 219 14.73 15.69 -19.07
C ALA A 219 15.91 14.72 -18.78
N LEU A 220 15.66 13.62 -18.06
CA LEU A 220 16.65 12.60 -17.70
C LEU A 220 16.41 11.27 -18.44
N MET A 221 15.41 11.19 -19.31
CA MET A 221 15.12 9.96 -20.05
C MET A 221 15.95 9.89 -21.33
N PRO A 222 16.40 8.68 -21.73
CA PRO A 222 17.14 8.48 -22.98
C PRO A 222 16.28 8.71 -24.25
N GLY A 223 14.98 8.91 -24.09
CA GLY A 223 14.04 9.18 -25.17
C GLY A 223 12.64 9.52 -24.64
N ASN A 224 11.68 9.66 -25.56
CA ASN A 224 10.33 10.05 -25.21
C ASN A 224 9.58 8.90 -24.49
N PRO A 225 9.11 9.08 -23.23
CA PRO A 225 8.39 8.04 -22.48
C PRO A 225 7.07 7.58 -23.12
N THR A 226 6.57 8.27 -24.14
CA THR A 226 5.41 7.80 -24.90
C THR A 226 5.77 6.73 -25.93
N ASP A 227 7.05 6.58 -26.28
CA ASP A 227 7.50 5.56 -27.22
C ASP A 227 7.57 4.21 -26.50
N PRO A 228 7.09 3.09 -27.09
CA PRO A 228 7.09 1.78 -26.44
C PRO A 228 8.46 1.35 -25.90
N LYS A 229 9.54 1.74 -26.58
CA LYS A 229 10.93 1.44 -26.19
C LYS A 229 11.36 2.11 -24.87
N TYR A 230 10.81 3.29 -24.56
CA TYR A 230 11.16 4.08 -23.37
C TYR A 230 10.01 4.15 -22.36
N LYS A 231 8.91 3.44 -22.64
CA LYS A 231 7.74 3.38 -21.78
C LYS A 231 8.13 2.64 -20.51
N LEU A 232 7.97 3.33 -19.38
CA LEU A 232 8.12 2.71 -18.07
C LEU A 232 7.01 1.69 -17.87
N GLY A 233 7.34 0.55 -17.26
CA GLY A 233 6.37 -0.39 -16.74
C GLY A 233 6.30 -0.34 -15.22
N THR A 234 5.60 -1.31 -14.65
CA THR A 234 5.35 -1.44 -13.21
C THR A 234 5.43 -2.91 -12.80
N GLN A 235 5.36 -3.18 -11.49
CA GLN A 235 5.26 -4.54 -10.96
C GLN A 235 3.80 -4.80 -10.56
N TYR A 236 3.07 -5.57 -11.36
CA TYR A 236 1.64 -5.80 -11.20
C TYR A 236 1.29 -6.46 -9.87
N GLY A 237 1.95 -7.59 -9.54
CA GLY A 237 1.73 -8.30 -8.28
C GLY A 237 1.99 -7.41 -7.05
N ALA A 238 2.95 -6.48 -7.13
CA ALA A 238 3.22 -5.50 -6.07
C ALA A 238 2.05 -4.52 -5.91
N ASN A 239 1.50 -4.00 -7.01
CA ASN A 239 0.34 -3.10 -6.96
C ASN A 239 -0.93 -3.81 -6.46
N ARG A 240 -1.14 -5.09 -6.81
CA ARG A 240 -2.25 -5.90 -6.26
C ARG A 240 -2.16 -6.04 -4.74
N LEU A 241 -0.99 -6.44 -4.24
CA LEU A 241 -0.74 -6.56 -2.80
C LEU A 241 -0.85 -5.19 -2.12
N ALA A 242 -0.25 -4.15 -2.69
CA ALA A 242 -0.29 -2.81 -2.13
C ALA A 242 -1.71 -2.25 -2.04
N ALA A 243 -2.56 -2.49 -3.05
CA ALA A 243 -3.96 -2.03 -3.06
C ALA A 243 -4.73 -2.51 -1.81
N ILE A 244 -4.52 -3.76 -1.39
CA ILE A 244 -5.13 -4.27 -0.16
C ILE A 244 -4.34 -3.86 1.10
N GLY A 245 -3.03 -3.67 0.97
CA GLY A 245 -2.10 -3.36 2.05
C GLY A 245 -2.26 -1.96 2.64
N ILE A 246 -2.67 -0.97 1.83
CA ILE A 246 -2.89 0.40 2.31
C ILE A 246 -3.96 0.49 3.40
N SER A 247 -4.88 -0.49 3.51
CA SER A 247 -5.88 -0.58 4.59
C SER A 247 -5.26 -0.60 6.01
N VAL A 248 -3.97 -0.92 6.12
CA VAL A 248 -3.22 -0.91 7.38
C VAL A 248 -2.85 0.52 7.82
N LEU A 249 -2.83 1.47 6.88
CA LEU A 249 -2.38 2.84 7.07
C LEU A 249 -3.51 3.74 7.55
N SER A 250 -4.05 3.46 8.74
CA SER A 250 -5.18 4.21 9.31
C SER A 250 -4.95 5.72 9.28
N GLY A 251 -5.95 6.43 8.76
CA GLY A 251 -5.96 7.87 8.64
C GLY A 251 -6.49 8.57 9.89
N ALA A 252 -5.97 9.76 10.14
CA ALA A 252 -6.46 10.66 11.18
C ALA A 252 -6.41 12.12 10.70
N PRO A 253 -7.44 12.94 11.00
CA PRO A 253 -7.37 14.38 10.81
C PRO A 253 -6.29 14.99 11.70
N ARG A 254 -5.47 15.87 11.13
CA ARG A 254 -4.48 16.64 11.87
C ARG A 254 -4.59 18.11 11.52
N ASN A 255 -4.76 18.95 12.54
CA ASN A 255 -4.75 20.39 12.39
C ASN A 255 -3.32 20.89 12.20
N ARG A 256 -3.08 21.67 11.15
CA ARG A 256 -1.84 22.41 10.96
C ARG A 256 -2.16 23.75 10.32
N ALA A 257 -1.83 24.83 11.04
CA ALA A 257 -2.25 26.18 10.69
C ALA A 257 -3.78 26.28 10.54
N ASP A 258 -4.26 26.84 9.43
CA ASP A 258 -5.67 27.08 9.13
C ASP A 258 -6.38 25.90 8.41
N ARG A 259 -5.72 24.74 8.31
CA ARG A 259 -6.23 23.58 7.58
C ARG A 259 -6.13 22.28 8.36
N THR A 260 -7.18 21.47 8.26
CA THR A 260 -7.19 20.08 8.72
C THR A 260 -6.79 19.17 7.55
N TRP A 261 -5.70 18.44 7.72
CA TRP A 261 -5.18 17.51 6.74
C TRP A 261 -5.50 16.08 7.16
N LEU A 262 -5.78 15.20 6.20
CA LEU A 262 -5.72 13.76 6.45
C LEU A 262 -4.25 13.35 6.45
N THR A 263 -3.78 12.81 7.57
CA THR A 263 -2.53 12.05 7.65
C THR A 263 -2.84 10.58 7.85
N ILE A 264 -1.84 9.72 7.70
CA ILE A 264 -1.92 8.27 7.99
C ILE A 264 -0.84 7.90 9.02
N VAL A 265 -0.95 6.74 9.65
CA VAL A 265 0.15 6.17 10.45
C VAL A 265 1.43 6.07 9.62
N GLY A 266 2.58 6.33 10.24
CA GLY A 266 3.85 6.54 9.54
C GLY A 266 3.96 7.86 8.75
N GLY A 267 2.85 8.55 8.49
CA GLY A 267 2.79 9.80 7.73
C GLY A 267 3.09 11.05 8.55
N HIS A 268 3.77 12.02 7.94
CA HIS A 268 4.04 13.32 8.55
C HIS A 268 4.10 14.42 7.50
N TYR A 269 3.49 15.58 7.80
CA TYR A 269 3.64 16.79 7.00
C TYR A 269 4.66 17.73 7.63
N ASP A 270 5.75 18.02 6.91
CA ASP A 270 6.75 19.02 7.28
C ASP A 270 6.66 20.25 6.36
N LYS A 271 7.66 21.14 6.38
CA LYS A 271 7.68 22.34 5.50
C LYS A 271 7.83 22.02 4.01
N ASP A 272 8.36 20.86 3.66
CA ASP A 272 8.65 20.43 2.28
C ASP A 272 7.53 19.53 1.72
N GLY A 273 6.60 19.07 2.56
CA GLY A 273 5.43 18.32 2.15
C GLY A 273 5.15 17.09 3.00
N PHE A 274 4.50 16.09 2.40
CA PHE A 274 4.21 14.82 3.05
C PHE A 274 5.39 13.87 2.95
N THR A 275 5.71 13.20 4.06
CA THR A 275 6.66 12.09 4.10
C THR A 275 5.99 10.87 4.73
N LEU A 276 6.35 9.69 4.24
CA LEU A 276 5.97 8.40 4.80
C LEU A 276 7.19 7.76 5.45
N ALA A 277 7.03 7.23 6.66
CA ALA A 277 8.07 6.51 7.37
C ALA A 277 7.63 5.08 7.71
N TRP A 278 8.56 4.13 7.64
CA TRP A 278 8.35 2.76 8.12
C TRP A 278 9.57 2.20 8.84
N PRO A 279 9.37 1.38 9.89
CA PRO A 279 10.45 0.80 10.67
C PRO A 279 11.11 -0.37 9.94
N ILE A 280 12.39 -0.60 10.26
CA ILE A 280 13.17 -1.79 9.95
C ILE A 280 13.49 -2.46 11.29
N TRP A 281 12.97 -3.67 11.50
CA TRP A 281 12.97 -4.36 12.79
C TRP A 281 13.54 -5.78 12.69
N ARG A 282 14.07 -6.31 13.80
CA ARG A 282 14.76 -7.61 13.83
C ARG A 282 13.90 -8.81 14.19
N ALA A 283 12.91 -8.66 15.07
CA ALA A 283 12.11 -9.79 15.55
C ALA A 283 10.88 -10.05 14.64
N PRO A 284 10.44 -11.30 14.43
CA PRO A 284 9.25 -11.57 13.63
C PRO A 284 8.00 -10.89 14.19
N ALA A 285 7.45 -9.94 13.43
CA ALA A 285 6.29 -9.13 13.79
C ALA A 285 5.06 -9.52 12.96
N THR A 286 3.90 -9.61 13.61
CA THR A 286 2.60 -9.75 12.93
C THR A 286 2.18 -8.44 12.29
N LEU A 287 1.14 -8.45 11.43
CA LEU A 287 0.62 -7.22 10.85
C LEU A 287 0.14 -6.23 11.91
N ALA A 288 -0.48 -6.73 12.99
CA ALA A 288 -0.91 -5.92 14.13
C ALA A 288 0.28 -5.23 14.83
N ALA A 289 1.39 -5.95 15.04
CA ALA A 289 2.60 -5.38 15.63
C ALA A 289 3.23 -4.31 14.71
N ILE A 290 3.24 -4.53 13.40
CA ILE A 290 3.74 -3.55 12.42
C ILE A 290 2.86 -2.30 12.42
N ARG A 291 1.53 -2.44 12.44
CA ARG A 291 0.60 -1.31 12.55
C ARG A 291 0.82 -0.51 13.81
N PHE A 292 1.09 -1.18 14.93
CA PHE A 292 1.45 -0.51 16.18
C PHE A 292 2.74 0.28 16.07
N MET A 293 3.81 -0.30 15.50
CA MET A 293 5.07 0.42 15.27
C MET A 293 4.88 1.64 14.35
N LEU A 294 4.06 1.53 13.30
CA LEU A 294 3.73 2.65 12.41
C LEU A 294 2.98 3.79 13.11
N ALA A 295 2.13 3.44 14.08
CA ALA A 295 1.34 4.40 14.85
C ALA A 295 2.11 5.02 16.04
N HIS A 296 3.28 4.46 16.38
CA HIS A 296 4.02 4.88 17.56
C HIS A 296 4.56 6.31 17.41
N PRO A 297 4.37 7.20 18.40
CA PRO A 297 4.79 8.60 18.30
C PRO A 297 6.31 8.75 18.13
N GLY A 298 7.09 7.86 18.75
CA GLY A 298 8.54 7.81 18.63
C GLY A 298 9.08 7.13 17.37
N LEU A 299 8.24 6.81 16.37
CA LEU A 299 8.69 6.13 15.14
C LEU A 299 9.85 6.87 14.46
N ARG A 300 9.81 8.20 14.38
CA ARG A 300 10.80 9.00 13.63
C ARG A 300 11.99 9.45 14.47
N ASP A 301 11.83 9.43 15.79
CA ASP A 301 12.77 10.01 16.75
C ASP A 301 13.51 8.94 17.56
N GLY A 302 13.34 7.66 17.19
CA GLY A 302 14.10 6.58 17.80
C GLY A 302 13.50 5.86 18.98
N GLY A 303 12.30 6.27 19.40
CA GLY A 303 11.62 5.71 20.56
C GLY A 303 11.28 4.22 20.45
N LEU A 304 11.52 3.57 19.30
CA LEU A 304 11.22 2.16 19.05
C LEU A 304 12.42 1.21 19.15
N ARG A 305 13.63 1.70 19.53
CA ARG A 305 14.82 0.83 19.66
C ARG A 305 14.61 -0.36 20.60
N HIS A 306 13.92 -0.14 21.71
CA HIS A 306 13.60 -1.20 22.68
C HIS A 306 12.66 -2.28 22.12
N MET A 307 11.99 -2.00 21.00
CA MET A 307 11.17 -2.96 20.24
C MET A 307 11.96 -3.65 19.11
N GLY A 308 13.28 -3.45 19.04
CA GLY A 308 14.14 -4.04 18.03
C GLY A 308 14.09 -3.34 16.67
N VAL A 309 13.60 -2.09 16.62
CA VAL A 309 13.68 -1.23 15.43
C VAL A 309 15.08 -0.59 15.37
N GLU A 310 15.84 -0.93 14.33
CA GLU A 310 17.21 -0.45 14.16
C GLU A 310 17.29 0.81 13.29
N GLN A 311 16.35 0.94 12.35
CA GLN A 311 16.37 1.97 11.35
C GLN A 311 14.95 2.32 10.93
N VAL A 312 14.76 3.54 10.46
CA VAL A 312 13.48 4.02 9.93
C VAL A 312 13.71 4.52 8.51
N MET A 313 12.99 3.96 7.56
CA MET A 313 13.01 4.42 6.17
C MET A 313 12.05 5.58 6.03
N VAL A 314 12.47 6.66 5.37
CA VAL A 314 11.62 7.84 5.12
C VAL A 314 11.59 8.17 3.64
N SER A 315 10.40 8.09 3.04
CA SER A 315 10.13 8.51 1.66
C SER A 315 9.34 9.82 1.63
N ARG A 316 9.56 10.65 0.61
CA ARG A 316 8.86 11.92 0.41
C ARG A 316 7.88 11.80 -0.75
N ARG A 317 6.65 12.30 -0.55
CA ARG A 317 5.71 12.53 -1.65
C ARG A 317 6.15 13.77 -2.41
N ILE A 318 6.35 13.63 -3.70
CA ILE A 318 6.80 14.70 -4.60
C ILE A 318 5.76 14.92 -5.69
N GLN A 319 5.75 16.15 -6.22
CA GLN A 319 5.03 16.50 -7.43
C GLN A 319 6.06 16.84 -8.51
N ILE A 320 5.96 16.17 -9.66
CA ILE A 320 6.76 16.46 -10.84
C ILE A 320 5.77 16.87 -11.93
N GLU A 321 5.85 18.12 -12.35
CA GLU A 321 4.85 18.76 -13.22
C GLU A 321 3.43 18.59 -12.66
N LYS A 322 2.58 17.79 -13.32
CA LYS A 322 1.20 17.50 -12.95
C LYS A 322 1.01 16.16 -12.24
N TYR A 323 2.08 15.38 -12.05
CA TYR A 323 2.02 14.02 -11.51
C TYR A 323 2.61 13.94 -10.11
N PHE A 324 2.03 13.10 -9.27
CA PHE A 324 2.52 12.80 -7.93
C PHE A 324 3.15 11.42 -7.88
N SER A 325 4.17 11.28 -7.03
CA SER A 325 4.79 10.00 -6.70
C SER A 325 5.58 10.10 -5.39
N PHE A 326 6.30 9.05 -5.03
CA PHE A 326 7.19 8.99 -3.88
C PHE A 326 8.66 8.88 -4.32
N THR A 327 9.56 9.39 -3.49
CA THR A 327 11.00 9.12 -3.66
C THR A 327 11.35 7.73 -3.14
N ARG A 328 12.51 7.19 -3.55
CA ARG A 328 13.19 6.16 -2.76
C ARG A 328 13.36 6.68 -1.33
N ALA A 329 13.14 5.82 -0.35
CA ALA A 329 13.29 6.18 1.04
C ALA A 329 14.77 6.28 1.42
N GLN A 330 15.07 7.20 2.32
CA GLN A 330 16.40 7.33 2.89
C GLN A 330 16.40 6.76 4.32
N PRO A 331 17.49 6.08 4.73
CA PRO A 331 17.66 5.66 6.10
C PRO A 331 17.70 6.89 7.01
N ARG A 332 16.85 6.91 8.04
CA ARG A 332 17.11 7.67 9.25
C ARG A 332 17.63 6.71 10.29
N PHE A 333 18.91 6.86 10.61
CA PHE A 333 19.46 6.20 11.77
C PHE A 333 18.82 6.82 12.99
N VAL A 334 18.30 5.95 13.84
CA VAL A 334 17.97 6.38 15.19
C VAL A 334 19.31 6.67 15.87
N GLU A 335 19.57 7.89 16.34
CA GLU A 335 20.75 8.15 17.18
C GLU A 335 20.52 7.58 18.59
N ALA A 336 21.59 7.12 19.24
CA ALA A 336 21.53 6.74 20.65
C ALA A 336 21.55 8.02 21.48
N THR A 337 20.39 8.45 21.98
CA THR A 337 20.33 9.45 23.06
C THR A 337 20.66 8.81 24.39
#